data_AF-A0A1C3NZA6-F1
#
_entry.id   AF-A0A1C3NZA6-F1
#
_cell.length_a   1.000
_cell.length_b   1.000
_cell.length_c   1.000
_cell.angle_alpha   90.00
_cell.angle_beta   90.00
_cell.angle_gamma   90.00
#
_symmetry.space_group_name_H-M   'P 1'
#
loop_
_entity.id
_entity.type
_entity.pdbx_description
1 polymer ?
#
loop_
_entity_poly.entity_id
_entity_poly.type
_entity_poly.pdbx_seq_one_letter_code
_entity_poly.pdbx_strand_id
1 'polypeptide(L)'
;MSYPAAAQFLRAAVPGVIRSYRDGLRAVRSPLSIGGHAWPMSHDQALAILEDCIAELAGEQSRGWAEAKRNSRLVGMDRALHGIHMAESLRAVEILWSAMQPTVRAAIKYEVPARRTSVLLLVSNAFRVSAGIRIYAEALGYFDVIRRTPEDVVDSEDKNDRQGSAVVCTAAYMGLSQREREILDGVTRALTNRQIAQELGIKTATVKRHLNNIYGKLQAVSRVDAVNKAFGRVHSGVAL
;
A
#
# COMPACT_ATOMS: atom_id res chain seq x y z
N MET A 1 6.49 9.60 -29.48
CA MET A 1 7.35 8.76 -30.35
C MET A 1 7.22 7.32 -29.86
N SER A 2 6.96 6.36 -30.75
CA SER A 2 6.74 4.95 -30.39
C SER A 2 7.90 4.03 -30.84
N TYR A 3 7.95 2.84 -30.25
CA TYR A 3 8.95 1.79 -30.41
C TYR A 3 8.27 0.41 -30.58
N PRO A 4 7.55 0.19 -31.70
CA PRO A 4 6.71 -1.00 -31.88
C PRO A 4 7.50 -2.32 -31.90
N ALA A 5 8.73 -2.34 -32.43
CA ALA A 5 9.58 -3.53 -32.42
C ALA A 5 9.99 -3.93 -31.00
N ALA A 6 10.42 -2.96 -30.18
CA ALA A 6 10.71 -3.18 -28.77
C ALA A 6 9.46 -3.62 -27.99
N ALA A 7 8.29 -3.02 -28.27
CA ALA A 7 7.01 -3.40 -27.66
C ALA A 7 6.63 -4.85 -27.99
N GLN A 8 6.74 -5.26 -29.27
CA GLN A 8 6.44 -6.61 -29.71
C GLN A 8 7.38 -7.63 -29.08
N PHE A 9 8.69 -7.32 -29.00
CA PHE A 9 9.66 -8.18 -28.34
C PHE A 9 9.34 -8.36 -26.86
N LEU A 10 9.05 -7.26 -26.14
CA LEU A 10 8.70 -7.32 -24.72
C LEU A 10 7.42 -8.14 -24.50
N ARG A 11 6.39 -7.94 -25.35
CA ARG A 11 5.14 -8.69 -25.33
C ARG A 11 5.36 -10.20 -25.50
N ALA A 12 6.18 -10.61 -26.47
CA ALA A 12 6.51 -12.02 -26.68
C ALA A 12 7.26 -12.65 -25.48
N ALA A 13 8.00 -11.84 -24.73
CA ALA A 13 8.79 -12.28 -23.59
C ALA A 13 8.06 -12.29 -22.24
N VAL A 14 6.83 -11.74 -22.16
CA VAL A 14 6.03 -11.66 -20.93
C VAL A 14 5.95 -13.01 -20.18
N PRO A 15 5.65 -14.15 -20.82
CA PRO A 15 5.59 -15.43 -20.12
C PRO A 15 6.93 -15.81 -19.46
N GLY A 16 8.05 -15.45 -20.07
CA GLY A 16 9.39 -15.67 -19.50
C GLY A 16 9.65 -14.78 -18.29
N VAL A 17 9.30 -13.49 -18.39
CA VAL A 17 9.44 -12.54 -17.29
C VAL A 17 8.59 -12.97 -16.09
N ILE A 18 7.35 -13.41 -16.31
CA ILE A 18 6.46 -13.90 -15.24
C ILE A 18 7.02 -15.16 -14.55
N ARG A 19 7.62 -16.08 -15.31
CA ARG A 19 8.32 -17.23 -14.71
C ARG A 19 9.48 -16.79 -13.81
N SER A 20 10.36 -15.93 -14.32
CA SER A 20 11.49 -15.40 -13.54
C SER A 20 11.03 -14.59 -12.32
N TYR A 21 9.95 -13.84 -12.43
CA TYR A 21 9.31 -13.13 -11.31
C TYR A 21 8.83 -14.12 -10.24
N ARG A 22 8.11 -15.18 -10.64
CA ARG A 22 7.64 -16.22 -9.71
C ARG A 22 8.81 -16.92 -9.01
N ASP A 23 9.85 -17.25 -9.75
CA ASP A 23 11.04 -17.90 -9.20
C ASP A 23 11.78 -16.97 -8.22
N GLY A 24 11.87 -15.68 -8.53
CA GLY A 24 12.40 -14.67 -7.63
C GLY A 24 11.62 -14.56 -6.31
N LEU A 25 10.28 -14.55 -6.38
CA LEU A 25 9.44 -14.56 -5.18
C LEU A 25 9.64 -15.82 -4.33
N ARG A 26 9.79 -16.98 -4.98
CA ARG A 26 10.06 -18.27 -4.29
C ARG A 26 11.42 -18.27 -3.62
N ALA A 27 12.44 -17.74 -4.28
CA ALA A 27 13.81 -17.66 -3.76
C ALA A 27 13.88 -16.86 -2.44
N VAL A 28 13.09 -15.80 -2.31
CA VAL A 28 13.00 -15.00 -1.08
C VAL A 28 11.94 -15.50 -0.10
N ARG A 29 11.32 -16.65 -0.39
CA ARG A 29 10.22 -17.23 0.39
C ARG A 29 9.05 -16.26 0.61
N SER A 30 8.72 -15.46 -0.39
CA SER A 30 7.60 -14.51 -0.29
C SER A 30 6.25 -15.26 -0.19
N PRO A 31 5.34 -14.85 0.71
CA PRO A 31 4.00 -15.41 0.82
C PRO A 31 3.21 -15.29 -0.49
N LEU A 32 3.53 -14.31 -1.35
CA LEU A 32 2.90 -14.10 -2.65
C LEU A 32 3.14 -15.24 -3.65
N SER A 33 4.10 -16.14 -3.38
CA SER A 33 4.38 -17.30 -4.24
C SER A 33 4.09 -18.66 -3.59
N ILE A 34 3.96 -18.70 -2.26
CA ILE A 34 3.87 -19.93 -1.44
C ILE A 34 2.43 -20.20 -1.00
N GLY A 35 1.62 -19.19 -0.69
CA GLY A 35 0.22 -19.37 -0.29
C GLY A 35 -0.74 -19.19 -1.46
N GLY A 36 -1.12 -20.28 -2.14
CA GLY A 36 -1.77 -20.30 -3.47
C GLY A 36 -2.91 -19.29 -3.78
N HIS A 37 -3.53 -18.66 -2.78
CA HIS A 37 -4.50 -17.57 -2.95
C HIS A 37 -3.86 -16.23 -3.38
N ALA A 38 -2.65 -15.91 -2.91
CA ALA A 38 -2.01 -14.61 -3.15
C ALA A 38 -1.31 -14.50 -4.51
N TRP A 39 -0.95 -15.65 -5.10
CA TRP A 39 -0.25 -15.69 -6.39
C TRP A 39 -1.11 -15.16 -7.55
N PRO A 40 -2.37 -15.59 -7.77
CA PRO A 40 -3.21 -15.06 -8.84
C PRO A 40 -3.27 -13.52 -8.88
N MET A 41 -3.52 -12.87 -7.75
CA MET A 41 -3.55 -11.41 -7.67
C MET A 41 -2.20 -10.77 -8.00
N SER A 42 -1.11 -11.34 -7.49
CA SER A 42 0.25 -10.83 -7.72
C SER A 42 0.72 -11.08 -9.15
N HIS A 43 0.25 -12.15 -9.78
CA HIS A 43 0.45 -12.47 -11.19
C HIS A 43 -0.29 -11.48 -12.09
N ASP A 44 -1.57 -11.26 -11.84
CA ASP A 44 -2.40 -10.36 -12.67
C ASP A 44 -1.93 -8.92 -12.55
N GLN A 45 -1.49 -8.51 -11.37
CA GLN A 45 -0.86 -7.22 -11.15
C GLN A 45 0.45 -7.07 -11.93
N ALA A 46 1.32 -8.10 -11.90
CA ALA A 46 2.56 -8.09 -12.65
C ALA A 46 2.29 -8.00 -14.17
N LEU A 47 1.32 -8.77 -14.69
CA LEU A 47 0.88 -8.69 -16.07
C LEU A 47 0.40 -7.27 -16.42
N ALA A 48 -0.43 -6.66 -15.58
CA ALA A 48 -0.93 -5.33 -15.84
C ALA A 48 0.19 -4.27 -15.87
N ILE A 49 1.22 -4.40 -15.03
CA ILE A 49 2.40 -3.52 -15.06
C ILE A 49 3.21 -3.72 -16.35
N LEU A 50 3.41 -4.97 -16.78
CA LEU A 50 4.12 -5.28 -18.02
C LEU A 50 3.37 -4.75 -19.24
N GLU A 51 2.05 -4.92 -19.28
CA GLU A 51 1.19 -4.38 -20.35
C GLU A 51 1.23 -2.85 -20.40
N ASP A 52 1.24 -2.16 -19.26
CA ASP A 52 1.42 -0.70 -19.24
C ASP A 52 2.76 -0.27 -19.85
N CYS A 53 3.84 -1.02 -19.57
CA CYS A 53 5.16 -0.77 -20.17
C CYS A 53 5.15 -1.00 -21.69
N ILE A 54 4.47 -2.05 -22.15
CA ILE A 54 4.35 -2.39 -23.57
C ILE A 54 3.50 -1.34 -24.31
N ALA A 55 2.38 -0.92 -23.73
CA ALA A 55 1.50 0.11 -24.27
C ALA A 55 2.25 1.44 -24.44
N GLU A 56 3.03 1.84 -23.42
CA GLU A 56 3.84 3.05 -23.50
C GLU A 56 4.87 2.98 -24.63
N LEU A 57 5.56 1.84 -24.80
CA LEU A 57 6.46 1.63 -25.93
C LEU A 57 5.72 1.67 -27.26
N ALA A 58 4.54 1.08 -27.37
CA ALA A 58 3.73 1.10 -28.58
C ALA A 58 3.16 2.50 -28.90
N GLY A 59 3.18 3.43 -27.95
CA GLY A 59 2.51 4.72 -28.05
C GLY A 59 0.99 4.62 -27.95
N GLU A 60 0.49 3.56 -27.30
CA GLU A 60 -0.92 3.32 -27.03
C GLU A 60 -1.38 4.15 -25.81
N GLN A 61 -2.64 4.58 -25.77
CA GLN A 61 -3.18 5.22 -24.57
C GLN A 61 -3.26 4.22 -23.42
N SER A 62 -2.81 4.64 -22.24
CA SER A 62 -2.87 3.83 -21.02
C SER A 62 -4.31 3.43 -20.67
N ARG A 63 -4.49 2.17 -20.26
CA ARG A 63 -5.76 1.65 -19.73
C ARG A 63 -6.14 2.45 -18.48
N GLY A 64 -7.41 2.81 -18.36
CA GLY A 64 -7.89 3.78 -17.37
C GLY A 64 -7.36 3.59 -15.95
N TRP A 65 -6.54 4.54 -15.48
CA TRP A 65 -5.89 4.50 -14.16
C TRP A 65 -6.88 4.35 -12.98
N ALA A 66 -8.14 4.75 -13.16
CA ALA A 66 -9.19 4.58 -12.16
C ALA A 66 -9.48 3.10 -11.86
N GLU A 67 -9.53 2.26 -12.90
CA GLU A 67 -9.73 0.82 -12.74
C GLU A 67 -8.51 0.15 -12.11
N ALA A 68 -7.30 0.50 -12.57
CA ALA A 68 -6.06 0.02 -11.97
C ALA A 68 -5.99 0.32 -10.46
N LYS A 69 -6.40 1.52 -10.04
CA LYS A 69 -6.50 1.90 -8.62
C LYS A 69 -7.53 1.06 -7.88
N ARG A 70 -8.75 0.88 -8.42
CA ARG A 70 -9.80 0.06 -7.77
C ARG A 70 -9.35 -1.38 -7.57
N ASN A 71 -8.82 -2.03 -8.60
CA ASN A 71 -8.34 -3.42 -8.53
C ASN A 71 -7.19 -3.56 -7.54
N SER A 72 -6.25 -2.60 -7.53
CA SER A 72 -5.13 -2.61 -6.60
C SER A 72 -5.57 -2.39 -5.15
N ARG A 73 -6.61 -1.59 -4.91
CA ARG A 73 -7.21 -1.45 -3.57
C ARG A 73 -7.70 -2.81 -3.06
N LEU A 74 -8.38 -3.60 -3.90
CA LEU A 74 -8.82 -4.95 -3.55
C LEU A 74 -7.65 -5.89 -3.22
N VAL A 75 -6.53 -5.80 -3.97
CA VAL A 75 -5.30 -6.55 -3.66
C VAL A 75 -4.76 -6.19 -2.27
N GLY A 76 -4.75 -4.90 -1.92
CA GLY A 76 -4.37 -4.44 -0.59
C GLY A 76 -5.25 -5.01 0.51
N MET A 77 -6.58 -4.97 0.31
CA MET A 77 -7.55 -5.53 1.25
C MET A 77 -7.35 -7.04 1.43
N ASP A 78 -7.22 -7.79 0.34
CA ASP A 78 -6.98 -9.24 0.37
C ASP A 78 -5.71 -9.59 1.13
N ARG A 79 -4.60 -8.88 0.88
CA ARG A 79 -3.34 -9.09 1.59
C ARG A 79 -3.48 -8.82 3.09
N ALA A 80 -4.20 -7.77 3.48
CA ALA A 80 -4.47 -7.49 4.89
C ALA A 80 -5.30 -8.60 5.55
N LEU A 81 -6.36 -9.07 4.90
CA LEU A 81 -7.21 -10.16 5.39
C LEU A 81 -6.42 -11.46 5.60
N HIS A 82 -5.42 -11.71 4.76
CA HIS A 82 -4.56 -12.89 4.84
C HIS A 82 -3.25 -12.67 5.62
N GLY A 83 -3.08 -11.53 6.29
CA GLY A 83 -1.90 -11.24 7.12
C GLY A 83 -0.60 -11.06 6.33
N ILE A 84 -0.68 -10.80 5.03
CA ILE A 84 0.47 -10.53 4.17
C ILE A 84 0.90 -9.08 4.35
N HIS A 85 2.10 -8.84 4.86
CA HIS A 85 2.57 -7.49 5.14
C HIS A 85 2.68 -6.62 3.87
N MET A 86 2.30 -5.34 3.93
CA MET A 86 2.36 -4.40 2.78
C MET A 86 3.75 -4.30 2.13
N ALA A 87 4.81 -4.51 2.91
CA ALA A 87 6.18 -4.55 2.39
C ALA A 87 6.40 -5.62 1.31
N GLU A 88 5.57 -6.68 1.27
CA GLU A 88 5.60 -7.68 0.21
C GLU A 88 5.18 -7.11 -1.15
N SER A 89 4.31 -6.10 -1.21
CA SER A 89 3.97 -5.39 -2.45
C SER A 89 5.19 -4.70 -3.05
N LEU A 90 5.98 -4.02 -2.20
CA LEU A 90 7.20 -3.33 -2.62
C LEU A 90 8.25 -4.34 -3.10
N ARG A 91 8.47 -5.40 -2.32
CA ARG A 91 9.41 -6.47 -2.67
C ARG A 91 9.02 -7.15 -3.99
N ALA A 92 7.73 -7.42 -4.21
CA ALA A 92 7.25 -8.00 -5.45
C ALA A 92 7.58 -7.14 -6.67
N VAL A 93 7.39 -5.82 -6.57
CA VAL A 93 7.72 -4.88 -7.64
C VAL A 93 9.22 -4.84 -7.93
N GLU A 94 10.08 -4.87 -6.90
CA GLU A 94 11.54 -4.93 -7.08
C GLU A 94 11.98 -6.22 -7.79
N ILE A 95 11.38 -7.35 -7.42
CA ILE A 95 11.65 -8.65 -8.06
C ILE A 95 11.15 -8.64 -9.51
N LEU A 96 9.96 -8.09 -9.77
CA LEU A 96 9.42 -7.97 -11.13
C LEU A 96 10.31 -7.10 -12.02
N TRP A 97 10.78 -5.95 -11.52
CA TRP A 97 11.72 -5.11 -12.25
C TRP A 97 12.99 -5.89 -12.59
N SER A 98 13.56 -6.59 -11.61
CA SER A 98 14.76 -7.41 -11.78
C SER A 98 14.56 -8.51 -12.82
N ALA A 99 13.41 -9.18 -12.80
CA ALA A 99 13.03 -10.20 -13.78
C ALA A 99 12.84 -9.64 -15.20
N MET A 100 12.40 -8.39 -15.33
CA MET A 100 12.16 -7.75 -16.63
C MET A 100 13.45 -7.20 -17.27
N GLN A 101 14.45 -6.82 -16.48
CA GLN A 101 15.67 -6.17 -16.99
C GLN A 101 16.39 -6.92 -18.13
N PRO A 102 16.62 -8.25 -18.08
CA PRO A 102 17.31 -8.95 -19.16
C PRO A 102 16.55 -8.84 -20.49
N THR A 103 15.23 -8.93 -20.44
CA THR A 103 14.34 -8.78 -21.60
C THR A 103 14.42 -7.38 -22.20
N VAL A 104 14.41 -6.35 -21.38
CA VAL A 104 14.54 -4.95 -21.84
C VAL A 104 15.91 -4.72 -22.49
N ARG A 105 16.98 -5.26 -21.89
CA ARG A 105 18.34 -5.18 -22.49
C ARG A 105 18.44 -5.94 -23.81
N ALA A 106 17.69 -7.03 -23.98
CA ALA A 106 17.60 -7.74 -25.25
C ALA A 106 16.77 -6.95 -26.29
N ALA A 107 15.65 -6.36 -25.89
CA ALA A 107 14.77 -5.57 -26.75
C ALA A 107 15.52 -4.40 -27.43
N ILE A 108 16.35 -3.68 -26.68
CA ILE A 108 17.11 -2.54 -27.23
C ILE A 108 18.17 -2.94 -28.26
N LYS A 109 18.55 -4.22 -28.35
CA LYS A 109 19.51 -4.68 -29.38
C LYS A 109 18.91 -4.60 -30.78
N TYR A 110 17.58 -4.69 -30.89
CA TYR A 110 16.83 -4.55 -32.14
C TYR A 110 16.62 -3.08 -32.54
N GLU A 111 16.99 -2.14 -31.67
CA GLU A 111 16.89 -0.71 -31.93
C GLU A 111 18.23 -0.11 -32.34
N VAL A 112 18.16 0.93 -33.18
CA VAL A 112 19.33 1.72 -33.58
C VAL A 112 19.98 2.38 -32.35
N PRO A 113 21.33 2.47 -32.28
CA PRO A 113 22.03 2.94 -31.08
C PRO A 113 21.51 4.26 -30.50
N ALA A 114 21.15 5.22 -31.36
CA ALA A 114 20.62 6.54 -30.97
C ALA A 114 19.27 6.49 -30.21
N ARG A 115 18.51 5.39 -30.32
CA ARG A 115 17.18 5.24 -29.70
C ARG A 115 17.18 4.37 -28.44
N ARG A 116 18.27 3.64 -28.17
CA ARG A 116 18.33 2.66 -27.07
C ARG A 116 18.09 3.31 -25.70
N THR A 117 18.72 4.46 -25.45
CA THR A 117 18.53 5.21 -24.19
C THR A 117 17.08 5.62 -23.99
N SER A 118 16.42 6.09 -25.05
CA SER A 118 15.01 6.50 -24.99
C SER A 118 14.09 5.33 -24.64
N VAL A 119 14.31 4.15 -25.22
CA VAL A 119 13.55 2.94 -24.87
C VAL A 119 13.74 2.55 -23.40
N LEU A 120 14.98 2.57 -22.90
CA LEU A 120 15.26 2.27 -21.50
C LEU A 120 14.56 3.23 -20.53
N LEU A 121 14.65 4.54 -20.81
CA LEU A 121 14.01 5.56 -19.99
C LEU A 121 12.49 5.42 -20.01
N LEU A 122 11.91 5.17 -21.19
CA LEU A 122 10.46 5.04 -21.35
C LEU A 122 9.92 3.84 -20.58
N VAL A 123 10.53 2.66 -20.74
CA VAL A 123 10.13 1.45 -19.99
C VAL A 123 10.32 1.63 -18.49
N SER A 124 11.44 2.21 -18.06
CA SER A 124 11.70 2.43 -16.63
C SER A 124 10.69 3.40 -16.01
N ASN A 125 10.35 4.48 -16.73
CA ASN A 125 9.34 5.43 -16.28
C ASN A 125 7.94 4.79 -16.23
N ALA A 126 7.52 4.11 -17.31
CA ALA A 126 6.23 3.42 -17.38
C ALA A 126 6.07 2.41 -16.23
N PHE A 127 7.11 1.61 -15.99
CA PHE A 127 7.13 0.65 -14.89
C PHE A 127 6.95 1.32 -13.53
N ARG A 128 7.73 2.38 -13.26
CA ARG A 128 7.67 3.10 -11.97
C ARG A 128 6.33 3.77 -11.72
N VAL A 129 5.77 4.42 -12.74
CA VAL A 129 4.44 5.06 -12.65
C VAL A 129 3.36 4.01 -12.43
N SER A 130 3.37 2.95 -13.26
CA SER A 130 2.40 1.86 -13.19
C SER A 130 2.43 1.14 -11.84
N ALA A 131 3.62 0.77 -11.36
CA ALA A 131 3.79 0.11 -10.07
C ALA A 131 3.47 1.06 -8.90
N GLY A 132 3.90 2.32 -8.96
CA GLY A 132 3.67 3.30 -7.90
C GLY A 132 2.18 3.57 -7.66
N ILE A 133 1.40 3.71 -8.73
CA ILE A 133 -0.07 3.88 -8.63
C ILE A 133 -0.72 2.68 -7.95
N ARG A 134 -0.30 1.46 -8.31
CA ARG A 134 -0.85 0.21 -7.78
C ARG A 134 -0.47 0.00 -6.33
N ILE A 135 0.81 0.16 -5.97
CA ILE A 135 1.29 0.08 -4.59
C ILE A 135 0.58 1.11 -3.71
N TYR A 136 0.40 2.35 -4.19
CA TYR A 136 -0.31 3.37 -3.42
C TYR A 136 -1.77 2.98 -3.17
N ALA A 137 -2.47 2.50 -4.19
CA ALA A 137 -3.86 2.05 -4.04
C ALA A 137 -3.99 0.78 -3.18
N GLU A 138 -3.06 -0.16 -3.29
CA GLU A 138 -2.93 -1.30 -2.38
C GLU A 138 -2.73 -0.84 -0.95
N ALA A 139 -1.86 0.14 -0.69
CA ALA A 139 -1.66 0.67 0.65
C ALA A 139 -2.98 1.19 1.22
N LEU A 140 -3.75 1.95 0.43
CA LEU A 140 -5.07 2.42 0.86
C LEU A 140 -6.00 1.27 1.22
N GLY A 141 -6.12 0.23 0.38
CA GLY A 141 -6.98 -0.92 0.67
C GLY A 141 -6.49 -1.79 1.84
N TYR A 142 -5.19 -1.95 1.95
CA TYR A 142 -4.53 -2.64 3.06
C TYR A 142 -4.83 -1.96 4.38
N PHE A 143 -4.67 -0.63 4.42
CA PHE A 143 -4.98 0.16 5.59
C PHE A 143 -6.48 0.28 5.80
N ASP A 144 -7.36 0.23 4.78
CA ASP A 144 -8.80 0.17 5.01
C ASP A 144 -9.19 -1.03 5.87
N VAL A 145 -8.56 -2.20 5.65
CA VAL A 145 -8.86 -3.43 6.41
C VAL A 145 -8.23 -3.38 7.80
N ILE A 146 -6.96 -2.99 7.89
CA ILE A 146 -6.23 -2.97 9.18
C ILE A 146 -6.71 -1.83 10.08
N ARG A 147 -7.21 -0.74 9.50
CA ARG A 147 -7.72 0.42 10.23
C ARG A 147 -9.19 0.28 10.63
N ARG A 148 -9.91 -0.79 10.23
CA ARG A 148 -11.32 -1.00 10.64
C ARG A 148 -11.42 -1.19 12.15
N THR A 149 -11.55 -0.07 12.86
CA THR A 149 -12.47 0.01 13.98
C THR A 149 -13.88 0.06 13.42
N PRO A 150 -14.85 -0.55 14.09
CA PRO A 150 -16.15 -0.75 13.49
C PRO A 150 -17.06 0.50 13.30
N GLU A 151 -16.49 1.70 13.41
CA GLU A 151 -17.09 3.00 13.08
C GLU A 151 -16.78 3.49 11.64
N ASP A 152 -15.92 2.80 10.87
CA ASP A 152 -15.56 3.15 9.48
C ASP A 152 -16.68 2.92 8.43
N VAL A 153 -17.92 2.69 8.87
CA VAL A 153 -19.11 2.53 8.00
C VAL A 153 -19.74 3.90 7.65
N VAL A 154 -19.22 5.03 8.15
CA VAL A 154 -19.84 6.35 7.97
C VAL A 154 -18.87 7.39 7.39
N ASP A 155 -18.48 7.21 6.13
CA ASP A 155 -18.56 8.24 5.06
C ASP A 155 -17.87 7.71 3.80
N SER A 156 -18.59 6.87 3.06
CA SER A 156 -18.52 6.91 1.60
C SER A 156 -19.85 7.49 1.15
N GLU A 157 -19.83 8.63 0.48
CA GLU A 157 -20.86 8.95 -0.49
C GLU A 157 -20.79 7.90 -1.63
N ASP A 158 -21.31 6.72 -1.32
CA ASP A 158 -22.17 5.97 -2.21
C ASP A 158 -23.14 5.21 -1.30
N LYS A 159 -24.42 5.56 -1.43
CA LYS A 159 -25.54 5.04 -0.66
C LYS A 159 -25.58 3.51 -0.79
N ASN A 160 -25.29 2.76 0.28
CA ASN A 160 -26.21 1.81 0.92
C ASN A 160 -25.51 1.06 2.08
N ASP A 161 -26.32 0.66 3.06
CA ASP A 161 -26.06 -0.38 4.07
C ASP A 161 -25.24 -0.02 5.33
N ARG A 162 -26.03 0.44 6.31
CA ARG A 162 -25.75 0.38 7.76
C ARG A 162 -25.59 -1.07 8.21
N GLN A 163 -24.50 -1.41 8.93
CA GLN A 163 -24.54 -2.02 10.28
C GLN A 163 -23.11 -2.28 10.85
N GLY A 164 -22.75 -1.54 11.90
CA GLY A 164 -22.30 -2.07 13.20
C GLY A 164 -20.85 -2.55 13.42
N SER A 165 -20.20 -1.94 14.42
CA SER A 165 -19.70 -2.59 15.66
C SER A 165 -18.97 -1.51 16.53
N ALA A 166 -18.65 -1.80 17.80
CA ALA A 166 -18.17 -0.82 18.79
C ALA A 166 -16.69 -1.05 19.21
N VAL A 167 -15.96 0.03 19.52
CA VAL A 167 -14.56 -0.01 19.99
C VAL A 167 -14.48 -0.27 21.50
N VAL A 168 -13.62 -1.22 21.92
CA VAL A 168 -13.38 -1.53 23.34
C VAL A 168 -12.26 -0.62 23.89
N CYS A 169 -12.55 0.12 24.97
CA CYS A 169 -11.58 0.96 25.68
C CYS A 169 -10.92 0.19 26.83
N THR A 170 -9.60 0.34 27.03
CA THR A 170 -8.87 -0.35 28.13
C THR A 170 -8.92 0.43 29.45
N ALA A 171 -8.56 -0.23 30.56
CA ALA A 171 -8.40 0.42 31.86
C ALA A 171 -7.37 1.58 31.85
N ALA A 172 -6.36 1.53 30.99
CA ALA A 172 -5.37 2.59 30.84
C ALA A 172 -5.98 3.87 30.22
N TYR A 173 -6.93 3.72 29.29
CA TYR A 173 -7.71 4.84 28.74
C TYR A 173 -8.64 5.45 29.79
N MET A 174 -9.22 4.62 30.67
CA MET A 174 -10.07 5.09 31.77
C MET A 174 -9.29 5.90 32.82
N GLY A 175 -7.98 5.67 32.95
CA GLY A 175 -7.08 6.44 33.83
C GLY A 175 -6.69 7.84 33.32
N LEU A 176 -7.05 8.18 32.08
CA LEU A 176 -6.87 9.53 31.54
C LEU A 176 -8.00 10.45 32.01
N SER A 177 -7.70 11.74 32.20
CA SER A 177 -8.75 12.74 32.39
C SER A 177 -9.59 12.89 31.14
N GLN A 178 -10.81 13.43 31.29
CA GLN A 178 -11.72 13.69 30.17
C GLN A 178 -11.03 14.49 29.05
N ARG A 179 -10.27 15.53 29.42
CA ARG A 179 -9.57 16.36 28.45
C ARG A 179 -8.40 15.65 27.77
N GLU A 180 -7.73 14.76 28.47
CA GLU A 180 -6.66 13.93 27.91
C GLU A 180 -7.23 12.88 26.95
N ARG A 181 -8.42 12.32 27.23
CA ARG A 181 -9.14 11.44 26.30
C ARG A 181 -9.52 12.16 25.01
N GLU A 182 -10.10 13.35 25.10
CA GLU A 182 -10.44 14.17 23.92
C GLU A 182 -9.21 14.49 23.05
N ILE A 183 -8.07 14.77 23.68
CA ILE A 183 -6.83 15.05 22.97
C ILE A 183 -6.24 13.77 22.37
N LEU A 184 -6.30 12.65 23.08
CA LEU A 184 -5.87 11.35 22.57
C LEU A 184 -6.78 10.84 21.45
N ASP A 185 -8.07 11.18 21.46
CA ASP A 185 -8.99 10.93 20.36
C ASP A 185 -8.65 11.77 19.11
N GLY A 186 -8.30 13.05 19.29
CA GLY A 186 -7.72 13.82 18.19
C GLY A 186 -6.44 13.19 17.63
N VAL A 187 -5.66 12.51 18.47
CA VAL A 187 -4.45 11.79 18.06
C VAL A 187 -4.77 10.51 17.28
N THR A 188 -5.78 9.73 17.69
CA THR A 188 -6.22 8.52 16.96
C THR A 188 -6.74 8.86 15.57
N ARG A 189 -7.35 10.04 15.43
CA ARG A 189 -7.78 10.64 14.14
C ARG A 189 -6.63 11.24 13.31
N ALA A 190 -5.38 11.00 13.70
CA ALA A 190 -4.17 11.50 13.04
C ALA A 190 -4.09 13.03 12.87
N LEU A 191 -4.85 13.80 13.67
CA LEU A 191 -4.81 15.24 13.61
C LEU A 191 -3.48 15.78 14.10
N THR A 192 -3.03 16.88 13.50
CA THR A 192 -1.90 17.66 14.02
C THR A 192 -2.30 18.37 15.32
N ASN A 193 -1.33 18.72 16.16
CA ASN A 193 -1.61 19.48 17.39
C ASN A 193 -2.32 20.83 17.11
N ARG A 194 -2.15 21.39 15.90
CA ARG A 194 -2.84 22.61 15.45
C ARG A 194 -4.32 22.34 15.17
N GLN A 195 -4.63 21.22 14.51
CA GLN A 195 -6.01 20.81 14.24
C GLN A 195 -6.75 20.43 15.53
N ILE A 196 -6.12 19.66 16.43
CA ILE A 196 -6.69 19.34 17.75
C ILE A 196 -6.95 20.61 18.55
N ALA A 197 -6.03 21.57 18.52
CA ALA A 197 -6.20 22.85 19.16
C ALA A 197 -7.41 23.62 18.63
N GLN A 198 -7.58 23.63 17.31
CA GLN A 198 -8.70 24.28 16.64
C GLN A 198 -10.04 23.62 16.98
N GLU A 199 -10.12 22.29 16.93
CA GLU A 199 -11.35 21.54 17.26
C GLU A 199 -11.76 21.72 18.71
N LEU A 200 -10.78 21.72 19.61
CA LEU A 200 -11.02 21.77 21.04
C LEU A 200 -11.04 23.19 21.62
N GLY A 201 -10.92 24.23 20.78
CA GLY A 201 -10.95 25.64 21.18
C GLY A 201 -9.82 26.05 22.13
N ILE A 202 -8.62 25.44 22.01
CA ILE A 202 -7.47 25.70 22.89
C ILE A 202 -6.21 26.04 22.09
N LYS A 203 -5.17 26.51 22.79
CA LYS A 203 -3.87 26.79 22.16
C LYS A 203 -3.11 25.49 21.87
N THR A 204 -2.35 25.45 20.78
CA THR A 204 -1.48 24.31 20.41
C THR A 204 -0.46 23.96 21.50
N ALA A 205 0.02 24.94 22.26
CA ALA A 205 0.89 24.71 23.41
C ALA A 205 0.21 23.89 24.52
N THR A 206 -1.10 24.13 24.73
CA THR A 206 -1.92 23.38 25.69
C THR A 206 -2.08 21.92 25.26
N VAL A 207 -2.29 21.67 23.96
CA VAL A 207 -2.32 20.30 23.39
C VAL A 207 -1.00 19.56 23.63
N LYS A 208 0.14 20.22 23.39
CA LYS A 208 1.47 19.64 23.67
C LYS A 208 1.63 19.26 25.15
N ARG A 209 1.18 20.12 26.06
CA ARG A 209 1.22 19.84 27.50
C ARG A 209 0.39 18.61 27.88
N HIS A 210 -0.84 18.50 27.36
CA HIS A 210 -1.68 17.33 27.61
C HIS A 210 -1.07 16.05 27.03
N LEU A 211 -0.46 16.10 25.84
CA LEU A 211 0.22 14.93 25.26
C LEU A 211 1.40 14.45 26.13
N ASN A 212 2.18 15.35 26.70
CA ASN A 212 3.25 14.96 27.63
C ASN A 212 2.69 14.27 28.88
N ASN A 213 1.57 14.75 29.42
CA ASN A 213 0.91 14.10 30.55
C ASN A 213 0.35 12.72 30.17
N ILE A 214 -0.25 12.59 28.99
CA ILE A 214 -0.73 11.32 28.44
C ILE A 214 0.43 10.33 28.30
N TYR A 215 1.56 10.77 27.75
CA TYR A 215 2.75 9.92 27.61
C TYR A 215 3.27 9.45 28.96
N GLY A 216 3.31 10.31 29.97
CA GLY A 216 3.66 9.92 31.34
C GLY A 216 2.67 8.91 31.95
N LYS A 217 1.36 9.14 31.79
CA LYS A 217 0.31 8.27 32.35
C LYS A 217 0.24 6.90 31.68
N LEU A 218 0.44 6.86 30.36
CA LEU A 218 0.44 5.62 29.58
C LEU A 218 1.82 4.98 29.48
N GLN A 219 2.86 5.60 30.08
CA GLN A 219 4.27 5.20 29.92
C GLN A 219 4.69 5.11 28.44
N ALA A 220 4.13 5.95 27.58
CA ALA A 220 4.36 5.91 26.15
C ALA A 220 5.57 6.74 25.72
N VAL A 221 6.37 6.22 24.79
CA VAL A 221 7.57 6.91 24.28
C VAL A 221 7.32 7.71 23.00
N SER A 222 6.15 7.53 22.40
CA SER A 222 5.76 8.22 21.17
C SER A 222 4.26 8.40 21.07
N ARG A 223 3.84 9.29 20.16
CA ARG A 223 2.44 9.54 19.83
C ARG A 223 1.67 8.26 19.45
N VAL A 224 2.32 7.41 18.67
CA VAL A 224 1.76 6.13 18.20
C VAL A 224 1.74 5.11 19.33
N ASP A 225 2.79 5.06 20.15
CA ASP A 225 2.87 4.19 21.33
C ASP A 225 1.78 4.53 22.36
N ALA A 226 1.44 5.81 22.54
CA ALA A 226 0.38 6.27 23.43
C ALA A 226 -0.99 5.75 23.01
N VAL A 227 -1.28 5.77 21.70
CA VAL A 227 -2.52 5.19 21.15
C VAL A 227 -2.54 3.67 21.40
N ASN A 228 -1.47 2.96 21.10
CA ASN A 228 -1.39 1.51 21.30
C ASN A 228 -1.63 1.10 22.76
N LYS A 229 -1.06 1.84 23.72
CA LYS A 229 -1.20 1.55 25.15
C LYS A 229 -2.57 1.92 25.71
N ALA A 230 -3.22 2.95 25.17
CA ALA A 230 -4.57 3.32 25.59
C ALA A 230 -5.66 2.37 25.08
N PHE A 231 -5.50 1.82 23.87
CA PHE A 231 -6.57 1.02 23.24
C PHE A 231 -6.31 -0.48 23.25
N GLY A 232 -5.10 -0.95 23.58
CA GLY A 232 -4.78 -2.36 23.76
C GLY A 232 -4.95 -3.18 22.48
N ARG A 233 -3.89 -3.80 21.97
CA ARG A 233 -4.04 -4.76 20.86
C ARG A 233 -4.88 -5.96 21.35
N VAL A 234 -5.96 -6.28 20.66
CA VAL A 234 -6.52 -7.64 20.63
C VAL A 234 -5.45 -8.54 19.99
N HIS A 235 -4.56 -9.10 20.81
CA HIS A 235 -3.77 -10.26 20.44
C HIS A 235 -4.64 -11.50 20.72
N SER A 236 -5.14 -12.14 19.67
CA SER A 236 -5.57 -13.53 19.75
C SER A 236 -4.38 -14.38 19.31
N GLY A 237 -3.89 -15.23 20.22
CA GLY A 237 -2.55 -15.76 20.20
C GLY A 237 -2.28 -16.90 19.21
N VAL A 238 -1.00 -17.05 18.90
CA VAL A 238 -0.37 -18.37 18.77
C VAL A 238 0.86 -18.33 19.68
N ALA A 239 0.71 -18.89 20.87
CA ALA A 239 1.82 -19.21 21.74
C ALA A 239 2.40 -20.57 21.31
N LEU A 240 3.73 -20.61 21.25
CA LEU A 240 4.69 -21.72 21.20
C LEU A 240 4.17 -23.14 20.91
#